data_AF-A0A519JVP2-F1
#
_entry.id   AF-A0A519JVP2-F1
#
_cell.length_a   1.000
_cell.length_b   1.000
_cell.length_c   1.000
_cell.angle_alpha   90.00
_cell.angle_beta   90.00
_cell.angle_gamma   90.00
#
_symmetry.space_group_name_H-M   'P 1'
#
loop_
_entity.id
_entity.type
_entity.pdbx_description
1 polymer ?
#
loop_
_entity_poly.entity_id
_entity_poly.type
_entity_poly.pdbx_seq_one_letter_code
_entity_poly.pdbx_strand_id
1 'polypeptide(L)'
;MTGAWGWLIRSALLLLALVAPAAGYQLRAGQTGNAETAIDGLLSGFVVTALALIAFAASFRTSMPGRAVRLVFAVIGVVLIWALGLVIANI
;
A
#
# COMPACT_ATOMS: atom_id res chain seq x y z
N MET A 1 -1.27 -16.91 15.20
CA MET A 1 -1.94 -15.66 15.61
C MET A 1 -3.37 -15.69 15.07
N THR A 2 -4.29 -16.30 15.81
CA THR A 2 -5.71 -16.46 15.42
C THR A 2 -6.68 -15.74 16.36
N GLY A 3 -6.17 -14.98 17.34
CA GLY A 3 -6.97 -14.15 18.24
C GLY A 3 -7.17 -12.71 17.74
N ALA A 4 -7.94 -11.91 18.48
CA ALA A 4 -8.27 -10.50 18.18
C ALA A 4 -7.04 -9.66 17.80
N TRP A 5 -5.88 -9.90 18.42
CA TRP A 5 -4.61 -9.26 18.09
C TRP A 5 -4.14 -9.45 16.64
N GLY A 6 -4.37 -10.64 16.05
CA GLY A 6 -4.01 -10.88 14.65
C GLY A 6 -4.90 -10.10 13.68
N TRP A 7 -6.17 -9.90 14.04
CA TRP A 7 -7.09 -9.07 13.27
C TRP A 7 -6.77 -7.58 13.39
N LEU A 8 -6.40 -7.11 14.58
CA LEU A 8 -5.95 -5.73 14.78
C LEU A 8 -4.74 -5.38 13.88
N ILE A 9 -3.73 -6.27 13.84
CA ILE A 9 -2.55 -6.07 12.98
C ILE A 9 -2.95 -6.01 11.50
N ARG A 10 -3.82 -6.93 11.05
CA ARG A 10 -4.32 -6.95 9.67
C ARG A 10 -5.07 -5.68 9.29
N SER A 11 -5.97 -5.23 10.15
CA SER A 11 -6.72 -4.00 9.95
C SER A 11 -5.81 -2.77 9.91
N ALA A 12 -4.81 -2.71 10.80
CA ALA A 12 -3.81 -1.64 10.79
C ALA A 12 -2.99 -1.61 9.48
N LEU A 13 -2.60 -2.79 8.96
CA LEU A 13 -1.89 -2.89 7.68
C LEU A 13 -2.75 -2.45 6.49
N LEU A 14 -4.04 -2.79 6.49
CA LEU A 14 -4.98 -2.33 5.46
C LEU A 14 -5.20 -0.81 5.52
N LEU A 15 -5.35 -0.26 6.73
CA LEU A 15 -5.49 1.20 6.92
C LEU A 15 -4.23 1.93 6.46
N LEU A 16 -3.04 1.42 6.80
CA LEU A 16 -1.78 1.97 6.34
C LEU A 16 -1.68 1.94 4.81
N ALA A 17 -2.06 0.83 4.18
CA ALA A 17 -2.08 0.68 2.73
C ALA A 17 -3.04 1.66 2.03
N LEU A 18 -4.19 1.94 2.64
CA LEU A 18 -5.17 2.87 2.08
C LEU A 18 -4.72 4.33 2.16
N VAL A 19 -4.09 4.70 3.28
CA VAL A 19 -3.81 6.11 3.61
C VAL A 19 -2.41 6.55 3.14
N ALA A 20 -1.45 5.63 3.00
CA ALA A 20 -0.05 5.97 2.72
C ALA A 20 0.18 6.83 1.46
N PRO A 21 -0.49 6.61 0.30
CA PRO A 21 -0.27 7.44 -0.88
C PRO A 21 -0.74 8.89 -0.67
N ALA A 22 -1.95 9.06 -0.13
CA ALA A 22 -2.51 10.38 0.16
C ALA A 22 -1.70 11.12 1.24
N ALA A 23 -1.27 10.41 2.29
CA ALA A 23 -0.42 10.97 3.34
C ALA A 23 0.96 11.39 2.79
N GLY A 24 1.58 10.56 1.94
CA GLY A 24 2.85 10.88 1.29
C GLY A 24 2.76 12.13 0.41
N TYR A 25 1.69 12.24 -0.39
CA TYR A 25 1.40 13.42 -1.19
C TYR A 25 1.22 14.67 -0.32
N GLN A 26 0.34 14.61 0.69
CA GLN A 26 0.05 15.78 1.54
C GLN A 26 1.25 16.24 2.36
N LEU A 27 2.06 15.33 2.88
CA LEU A 27 3.28 15.66 3.64
C LEU A 27 4.28 16.44 2.78
N ARG A 28 4.45 16.06 1.51
CA ARG A 28 5.38 16.74 0.61
C ARG A 28 4.79 18.01 0.00
N ALA A 29 3.51 17.97 -0.40
CA ALA A 29 2.79 19.13 -0.92
C ALA A 29 2.75 20.28 0.10
N GLY A 30 2.45 19.98 1.36
CA GLY A 30 2.37 20.98 2.42
C GLY A 30 3.72 21.57 2.85
N GLN A 31 4.83 20.89 2.58
CA GLN A 31 6.18 21.37 2.93
C GLN A 31 6.82 22.22 1.83
N THR A 32 6.54 21.92 0.56
CA THR A 32 7.32 22.44 -0.56
C THR A 32 6.52 23.34 -1.50
N GLY A 33 5.19 23.23 -1.54
CA GLY A 33 4.36 23.98 -2.50
C GLY A 33 4.62 23.66 -3.98
N ASN A 34 5.52 22.72 -4.27
CA ASN A 34 5.87 22.27 -5.60
C ASN A 34 5.13 20.96 -5.91
N ALA A 35 4.51 20.89 -7.09
CA ALA A 35 3.76 19.74 -7.56
C ALA A 35 4.66 18.51 -7.80
N GLU A 36 5.89 18.70 -8.28
CA GLU A 36 6.81 17.59 -8.58
C GLU A 36 7.19 16.83 -7.31
N THR A 37 7.56 17.56 -6.25
CA THR A 37 7.89 16.97 -4.95
C THR A 37 6.68 16.35 -4.25
N ALA A 38 5.47 16.85 -4.51
CA ALA A 38 4.24 16.23 -4.04
C ALA A 38 4.00 14.86 -4.70
N ILE A 39 4.26 14.75 -6.00
CA ILE A 39 4.20 13.49 -6.76
C ILE A 39 5.25 12.50 -6.25
N ASP A 40 6.48 12.94 -5.96
CA ASP A 40 7.49 12.09 -5.32
C ASP A 40 7.00 11.55 -3.96
N GLY A 41 6.32 12.39 -3.18
CA GLY A 41 5.64 12.00 -1.96
C GLY A 41 4.57 10.93 -2.18
N LEU A 42 3.74 11.08 -3.21
CA LEU A 42 2.72 10.11 -3.61
C LEU A 42 3.35 8.76 -3.97
N LEU A 43 4.40 8.78 -4.81
CA LEU A 43 5.14 7.58 -5.22
C LEU A 43 5.78 6.86 -4.02
N SER A 44 6.35 7.61 -3.08
CA SER A 44 6.88 7.03 -1.83
C SER A 44 5.77 6.37 -1.00
N GLY A 45 4.57 6.93 -0.96
CA GLY A 45 3.40 6.34 -0.29
C GLY A 45 2.90 5.06 -0.98
N PHE A 46 3.07 4.92 -2.29
CA PHE A 46 2.82 3.67 -3.02
C PHE A 46 3.77 2.54 -2.61
N VAL A 47 5.05 2.85 -2.36
CA VAL A 47 6.01 1.87 -1.87
C VAL A 47 5.59 1.35 -0.48
N VAL A 48 5.19 2.25 0.42
CA VAL A 48 4.67 1.87 1.75
C VAL A 48 3.41 1.01 1.63
N THR A 49 2.51 1.34 0.69
CA THR A 49 1.30 0.58 0.41
C THR A 49 1.63 -0.86 0.00
N ALA A 50 2.56 -1.04 -0.94
CA ALA A 50 2.99 -2.35 -1.38
C ALA A 50 3.55 -3.19 -0.21
N LEU A 51 4.42 -2.60 0.61
CA LEU A 51 4.99 -3.27 1.78
C LEU A 51 3.93 -3.66 2.81
N ALA A 52 2.98 -2.77 3.08
CA ALA A 52 1.89 -3.01 4.03
C ALA A 52 0.98 -4.17 3.57
N LEU A 53 0.67 -4.24 2.27
CA LEU A 53 -0.13 -5.31 1.70
C LEU A 53 0.64 -6.64 1.62
N ILE A 54 1.96 -6.62 1.38
CA ILE A 54 2.81 -7.82 1.47
C ILE A 54 2.80 -8.36 2.90
N ALA A 55 3.01 -7.49 3.90
CA ALA A 55 2.94 -7.85 5.31
C ALA A 55 1.55 -8.39 5.70
N PHE A 56 0.49 -7.79 5.15
CA PHE A 56 -0.89 -8.25 5.33
C PHE A 56 -1.07 -9.66 4.78
N ALA A 57 -0.62 -9.93 3.55
CA ALA A 57 -0.67 -11.25 2.92
C ALA A 57 0.14 -12.29 3.73
N ALA A 58 1.35 -11.92 4.17
CA ALA A 58 2.21 -12.78 4.99
C ALA A 58 1.63 -13.07 6.39
N SER A 59 0.75 -12.20 6.91
CA SER A 59 0.08 -12.40 8.19
C SER A 59 -0.93 -13.57 8.19
N PHE A 60 -1.31 -14.07 7.02
CA PHE A 60 -2.14 -15.26 6.89
C PHE A 60 -1.25 -16.49 6.89
N ARG A 61 -1.45 -17.40 7.87
CA ARG A 61 -0.86 -18.75 7.81
C ARG A 61 -1.53 -19.50 6.66
N THR A 62 -0.94 -19.45 5.48
CA THR A 62 -1.37 -20.27 4.34
C THR A 62 -0.66 -21.62 4.43
N SER A 63 -1.42 -22.72 4.44
CA SER A 63 -0.88 -24.09 4.45
C SER A 63 -0.09 -24.48 3.19
N MET A 64 -0.06 -23.62 2.17
CA MET A 64 0.67 -23.84 0.92
C MET A 64 1.46 -22.58 0.53
N PRO A 65 2.79 -22.66 0.37
CA PRO A 65 3.64 -21.51 0.04
C PRO A 65 3.24 -20.84 -1.29
N GLY A 66 2.74 -21.61 -2.26
CA GLY A 66 2.28 -21.08 -3.55
C GLY A 66 1.01 -20.23 -3.49
N ARG A 67 0.27 -20.23 -2.37
CA ARG A 67 -0.92 -19.37 -2.18
C ARG A 67 -0.55 -17.99 -1.67
N ALA A 68 0.42 -17.89 -0.75
CA ALA A 68 0.96 -16.61 -0.28
C ALA A 68 1.61 -15.82 -1.42
N VAL A 69 2.39 -16.49 -2.28
CA VAL A 69 3.04 -15.87 -3.44
C VAL A 69 2.01 -15.30 -4.41
N ARG A 70 0.95 -16.06 -4.73
CA ARG A 70 -0.15 -15.58 -5.59
C ARG A 70 -0.89 -14.38 -4.98
N LEU A 71 -1.07 -14.37 -3.66
CA LEU A 71 -1.67 -13.23 -2.94
C LEU A 71 -0.79 -11.98 -3.02
N VAL A 72 0.52 -12.13 -2.87
CA VAL A 72 1.49 -11.04 -3.04
C VAL A 72 1.46 -10.49 -4.47
N PHE A 73 1.47 -11.36 -5.49
CA PHE A 73 1.38 -10.90 -6.89
C PHE A 73 0.04 -10.23 -7.20
N ALA A 74 -1.08 -10.73 -6.67
CA ALA A 74 -2.38 -10.09 -6.82
C ALA A 74 -2.41 -8.69 -6.18
N VAL A 75 -1.82 -8.56 -4.99
CA VAL A 75 -1.62 -7.28 -4.30
C VAL A 75 -0.79 -6.30 -5.15
N ILE A 76 0.35 -6.76 -5.68
CA ILE A 76 1.21 -5.92 -6.53
C ILE A 76 0.42 -5.48 -7.77
N GLY A 77 -0.35 -6.38 -8.39
CA GLY A 77 -1.22 -6.06 -9.52
C GLY A 77 -2.25 -4.97 -9.21
N VAL A 78 -2.91 -5.03 -8.05
CA VAL A 78 -3.86 -4.00 -7.62
C VAL A 78 -3.17 -2.65 -7.43
N VAL A 79 -2.00 -2.64 -6.79
CA VAL A 79 -1.21 -1.41 -6.58
C VAL A 79 -0.79 -0.81 -7.92
N LEU A 80 -0.33 -1.63 -8.87
CA LEU A 80 0.06 -1.18 -10.21
C LEU A 80 -1.12 -0.63 -11.01
N ILE A 81 -2.29 -1.28 -10.96
CA ILE A 81 -3.51 -0.77 -11.62
C ILE A 81 -3.91 0.58 -11.02
N TRP A 82 -3.79 0.73 -9.70
CA TRP A 82 -4.17 1.97 -9.02
C TRP A 82 -3.20 3.12 -9.33
N ALA A 83 -1.89 2.83 -9.33
CA ALA A 83 -0.87 3.78 -9.76
C ALA A 83 -1.05 4.18 -11.23
N LEU A 84 -1.33 3.22 -12.12
CA LEU A 84 -1.62 3.49 -13.54
C LEU A 84 -2.89 4.35 -13.70
N GLY A 85 -3.93 4.07 -12.92
CA GLY A 85 -5.18 4.85 -12.93
C GLY A 85 -4.96 6.32 -12.56
N LEU A 86 -4.06 6.60 -11.62
CA LEU A 86 -3.69 7.97 -11.25
C LEU A 86 -2.91 8.67 -12.35
N VAL A 87 -1.97 7.97 -12.99
CA VAL A 87 -1.22 8.51 -14.15
C VAL A 87 -2.16 8.82 -15.32
N ILE A 88 -3.12 7.93 -15.61
CA ILE A 88 -4.13 8.17 -16.65
C ILE A 88 -5.07 9.33 -16.27
N ALA A 89 -5.36 9.51 -14.99
CA ALA A 89 -6.23 10.57 -14.49
C ALA A 89 -5.59 11.98 -14.56
N ASN A 90 -4.34 12.12 -15.03
CA ASN A 90 -3.62 13.39 -15.10
C ASN A 90 -3.59 14.13 -13.74
N ILE A 91 -3.40 13.37 -12.66
CA ILE A 91 -2.85 13.89 -11.40
C ILE A 91 -1.33 13.75 -11.49
#